data_AF-A0A7J6RQE1-F1
#
_entry.id   AF-A0A7J6RQE1-F1
#
_cell.length_a   1.000
_cell.length_b   1.000
_cell.length_c   1.000
_cell.angle_alpha   90.00
_cell.angle_beta   90.00
_cell.angle_gamma   90.00
#
_symmetry.space_group_name_H-M   'P 1'
#
loop_
_entity.id
_entity.type
_entity.pdbx_description
1 polymer ?
#
loop_
_entity_poly.entity_id
_entity_poly.type
_entity_poly.pdbx_seq_one_letter_code
_entity_poly.pdbx_strand_id
1 'polypeptide(L)'
;LGDLTSSPTSTRVGAAGAGVLEISLGDGASRAAAVSCGSYHAIAIDTRGRLWAWGRGEGGQLGIDGVEACYDVKNETIVTTPTMLSGETSSISFASVSCGEAHSAAVTAAGQLYCWGWGEFGQLGLGFSADTFPPGQGGNSCRSPTPKVVEVGSDRDGVVTAVSCGGAFTTCLTTLGDVWTWGSNESGQLALPPGDPMELTRPRK
;
A
#
# COMPACT_ATOMS: atom_id res chain seq x y z
N LEU A 1 -44.92 1.88 -22.03
CA LEU A 1 -43.57 2.46 -21.84
C LEU A 1 -43.59 3.13 -20.47
N GLY A 2 -43.04 2.44 -19.46
CA GLY A 2 -43.19 2.77 -18.05
C GLY A 2 -42.21 3.84 -17.59
N ASP A 3 -42.74 4.73 -16.76
CA ASP A 3 -42.12 5.85 -16.05
C ASP A 3 -41.05 5.36 -15.05
N LEU A 4 -39.86 5.97 -15.09
CA LEU A 4 -38.73 5.69 -14.19
C LEU A 4 -38.68 6.77 -13.12
N THR A 5 -39.64 6.73 -12.20
CA THR A 5 -39.60 7.49 -10.94
C THR A 5 -39.32 6.55 -9.77
N SER A 6 -38.06 6.19 -9.56
CA SER A 6 -37.59 5.76 -8.25
C SER A 6 -36.16 6.23 -8.00
N SER A 7 -36.05 7.19 -7.08
CA SER A 7 -34.80 7.72 -6.53
C SER A 7 -34.17 6.75 -5.54
N PRO A 8 -32.84 6.64 -5.43
CA PRO A 8 -32.21 6.34 -4.17
C PRO A 8 -32.14 7.61 -3.31
N THR A 9 -32.67 7.50 -2.10
CA THR A 9 -32.85 8.56 -1.11
C THR A 9 -31.51 9.14 -0.66
N SER A 10 -31.21 10.38 -1.06
CA SER A 10 -30.22 11.23 -0.40
C SER A 10 -30.92 12.02 0.69
N THR A 11 -30.62 11.73 1.96
CA THR A 11 -31.08 12.51 3.11
C THR A 11 -30.07 13.62 3.43
N ARG A 12 -30.50 14.84 3.12
CA ARG A 12 -29.93 16.18 3.35
C ARG A 12 -29.70 16.51 4.85
N VAL A 13 -29.04 17.57 5.34
CA VAL A 13 -28.11 18.65 4.93
C VAL A 13 -27.86 19.44 6.24
N GLY A 14 -26.64 19.90 6.50
CA GLY A 14 -26.33 21.03 7.40
C GLY A 14 -25.57 22.10 6.61
N ALA A 15 -25.99 23.35 6.69
CA ALA A 15 -25.82 24.37 5.66
C ALA A 15 -24.43 25.01 5.47
N ALA A 16 -24.14 25.30 4.18
CA ALA A 16 -23.54 26.51 3.60
C ALA A 16 -22.04 26.83 3.80
N GLY A 17 -21.23 26.35 2.85
CA GLY A 17 -19.92 26.89 2.48
C GLY A 17 -19.39 26.10 1.28
N ALA A 18 -18.91 26.77 0.24
CA ALA A 18 -18.55 26.15 -1.04
C ALA A 18 -17.51 25.01 -0.92
N GLY A 19 -17.78 23.89 -1.62
CA GLY A 19 -16.76 23.22 -2.42
C GLY A 19 -15.82 22.23 -1.74
N VAL A 20 -16.11 21.70 -0.56
CA VAL A 20 -15.34 20.57 0.01
C VAL A 20 -16.24 19.35 0.10
N LEU A 21 -15.98 18.35 -0.73
CA LEU A 21 -16.57 17.02 -0.57
C LEU A 21 -15.83 16.37 0.60
N GLU A 22 -16.42 16.39 1.80
CA GLU A 22 -15.85 15.65 2.93
C GLU A 22 -15.96 14.15 2.62
N ILE A 23 -14.84 13.55 2.19
CA ILE A 23 -14.73 12.09 2.12
C ILE A 23 -14.54 11.61 3.55
N SER A 24 -15.64 11.23 4.20
CA SER A 24 -15.57 10.54 5.47
C SER A 24 -15.01 9.14 5.23
N LEU A 25 -14.13 8.69 6.12
CA LEU A 25 -13.73 7.28 6.14
C LEU A 25 -15.00 6.43 6.34
N GLY A 26 -15.06 5.22 5.77
CA GLY A 26 -16.30 4.47 5.56
C GLY A 26 -17.20 4.21 6.78
N ASP A 27 -16.75 4.49 8.01
CA ASP A 27 -17.56 4.45 9.24
C ASP A 27 -18.21 5.80 9.62
N GLY A 28 -17.98 6.87 8.85
CA GLY A 28 -18.55 8.21 9.06
C GLY A 28 -18.00 8.97 10.28
N ALA A 29 -17.34 8.27 11.20
CA ALA A 29 -16.86 8.78 12.48
C ALA A 29 -15.34 9.00 12.50
N SER A 30 -14.60 8.19 11.74
CA SER A 30 -13.15 8.25 11.71
C SER A 30 -12.65 9.45 10.94
N ARG A 31 -11.56 10.03 11.43
CA ARG A 31 -10.87 11.16 10.81
C ARG A 31 -9.52 10.68 10.31
N ALA A 32 -9.17 11.03 9.07
CA ALA A 32 -7.85 10.74 8.53
C ALA A 32 -6.81 11.60 9.26
N ALA A 33 -5.72 10.97 9.69
CA ALA A 33 -4.54 11.59 10.30
C ALA A 33 -3.38 11.69 9.30
N ALA A 34 -3.31 10.77 8.33
CA ALA A 34 -2.34 10.80 7.24
C ALA A 34 -2.95 10.20 5.97
N VAL A 35 -2.38 10.56 4.81
CA VAL A 35 -2.77 10.02 3.51
C VAL A 35 -1.53 9.91 2.61
N SER A 36 -1.52 8.91 1.74
CA SER A 36 -0.56 8.78 0.64
C SER A 36 -1.27 8.31 -0.61
N CYS A 37 -0.89 8.88 -1.75
CA CYS A 37 -1.44 8.56 -3.06
C CYS A 37 -0.38 7.85 -3.90
N GLY A 38 -0.72 6.70 -4.45
CA GLY A 38 0.04 6.04 -5.50
C GLY A 38 -0.43 6.50 -6.88
N SER A 39 -0.03 5.78 -7.93
CA SER A 39 -0.45 6.13 -9.29
C SER A 39 -1.95 5.98 -9.52
N TYR A 40 -2.57 4.94 -8.94
CA TYR A 40 -3.99 4.61 -9.15
C TYR A 40 -4.73 4.19 -7.89
N HIS A 41 -4.11 4.34 -6.71
CA HIS A 41 -4.72 4.03 -5.42
C HIS A 41 -4.32 5.08 -4.38
N ALA A 42 -5.05 5.10 -3.27
CA ALA A 42 -4.69 5.91 -2.12
C ALA A 42 -4.93 5.12 -0.84
N ILE A 43 -4.13 5.43 0.17
CA ILE A 43 -4.24 4.88 1.51
C ILE A 43 -4.24 6.01 2.52
N ALA A 44 -5.16 5.95 3.47
CA ALA A 44 -5.20 6.82 4.63
C ALA A 44 -4.97 6.04 5.92
N ILE A 45 -4.41 6.73 6.90
CA ILE A 45 -4.36 6.29 8.30
C ILE A 45 -5.37 7.13 9.06
N ASP A 46 -6.23 6.52 9.86
CA ASP A 46 -7.14 7.26 10.75
C ASP A 46 -6.49 7.63 12.09
N THR A 47 -7.15 8.45 12.90
CA THR A 47 -6.67 8.86 14.23
C THR A 47 -6.49 7.71 15.23
N ARG A 48 -6.94 6.49 14.91
CA ARG A 48 -6.72 5.27 15.70
C ARG A 48 -5.56 4.43 15.15
N GLY A 49 -4.92 4.88 14.07
CA GLY A 49 -3.84 4.16 13.40
C GLY A 49 -4.31 3.05 12.45
N ARG A 50 -5.60 3.01 12.07
CA ARG A 50 -6.12 1.98 11.14
C ARG A 50 -5.92 2.44 9.70
N LEU A 51 -5.66 1.48 8.80
CA LEU A 51 -5.50 1.75 7.38
C LEU A 51 -6.83 1.67 6.63
N TRP A 52 -7.01 2.59 5.69
CA TRP A 52 -8.14 2.69 4.79
C TRP A 52 -7.63 2.85 3.37
N ALA A 53 -8.13 2.07 2.41
CA ALA A 53 -7.68 2.13 1.02
C ALA A 53 -8.84 2.25 0.03
N TRP A 54 -8.55 2.88 -1.11
CA TRP A 54 -9.45 2.99 -2.26
C TRP A 54 -8.64 3.19 -3.56
N GLY A 55 -9.30 3.00 -4.70
CA GLY A 55 -8.70 3.03 -6.04
C GLY A 55 -8.53 1.63 -6.63
N ARG A 56 -7.53 1.46 -7.49
CA ARG A 56 -7.23 0.21 -8.20
C ARG A 56 -6.63 -0.84 -7.26
N GLY A 57 -7.10 -2.08 -7.33
CA GLY A 57 -6.72 -3.20 -6.45
C GLY A 57 -6.15 -4.44 -7.15
N GLU A 58 -6.08 -4.48 -8.47
CA GLU A 58 -5.60 -5.65 -9.25
C GLU A 58 -4.17 -6.10 -8.92
N GLY A 59 -3.32 -5.19 -8.46
CA GLY A 59 -1.96 -5.49 -8.02
C GLY A 59 -1.88 -5.91 -6.56
N GLY A 60 -3.00 -5.91 -5.83
CA GLY A 60 -3.06 -6.08 -4.39
C GLY A 60 -2.64 -4.83 -3.60
N GLN A 61 -2.39 -3.69 -4.25
CA GLN A 61 -1.86 -2.47 -3.63
C GLN A 61 -2.78 -1.84 -2.57
N LEU A 62 -4.05 -2.25 -2.55
CA LEU A 62 -5.01 -1.84 -1.52
C LEU A 62 -4.80 -2.59 -0.21
N GLY A 63 -4.24 -3.79 -0.21
CA GLY A 63 -4.03 -4.56 1.02
C GLY A 63 -5.32 -5.09 1.67
N ILE A 64 -6.45 -5.00 0.98
CA ILE A 64 -7.78 -5.38 1.49
C ILE A 64 -7.98 -6.88 1.26
N ASP A 65 -8.30 -7.61 2.31
CA ASP A 65 -8.59 -9.05 2.23
C ASP A 65 -9.82 -9.33 1.34
N GLY A 66 -9.73 -10.38 0.52
CA GLY A 66 -10.76 -10.73 -0.46
C GLY A 66 -10.91 -9.78 -1.66
N VAL A 67 -10.21 -8.64 -1.69
CA VAL A 67 -10.04 -7.83 -2.89
C VAL A 67 -8.86 -8.43 -3.65
N GLU A 68 -9.15 -9.48 -4.42
CA GLU A 68 -8.12 -10.24 -5.11
C GLU A 68 -7.39 -9.41 -6.16
N ALA A 69 -6.09 -9.67 -6.22
CA ALA A 69 -5.22 -9.40 -7.35
C ALA A 69 -5.60 -10.32 -8.54
N CYS A 70 -6.76 -10.12 -9.14
CA CYS A 70 -7.03 -10.77 -10.41
C CYS A 70 -6.24 -10.03 -11.50
N TYR A 71 -5.32 -10.73 -12.17
CA TYR A 71 -4.76 -10.28 -13.47
C TYR A 71 -5.79 -10.52 -14.59
N ASP A 72 -7.09 -10.49 -14.25
CA ASP A 72 -8.14 -10.59 -15.24
C ASP A 72 -8.29 -9.20 -15.84
N VAL A 73 -7.65 -9.02 -17.00
CA VAL A 73 -7.71 -7.80 -17.81
C VAL A 73 -9.13 -7.37 -18.16
N LYS A 74 -10.14 -8.22 -17.89
CA LYS A 74 -11.56 -7.91 -18.10
C LYS A 74 -12.29 -7.40 -16.84
N ASN A 75 -11.70 -7.53 -15.66
CA ASN A 75 -12.33 -7.17 -14.39
C ASN A 75 -11.39 -6.28 -13.57
N GLU A 76 -11.41 -4.98 -13.87
CA GLU A 76 -10.75 -3.98 -13.04
C GLU A 76 -11.35 -4.00 -11.63
N THR A 77 -10.55 -4.41 -10.65
CA THR A 77 -10.98 -4.37 -9.25
C THR A 77 -10.75 -2.96 -8.72
N ILE A 78 -11.81 -2.14 -8.74
CA ILE A 78 -11.78 -0.75 -8.28
C ILE A 78 -12.62 -0.62 -7.01
N VAL A 79 -11.98 -0.16 -5.94
CA VAL A 79 -12.65 0.21 -4.69
C VAL A 79 -12.93 1.70 -4.71
N THR A 80 -14.20 2.10 -4.81
CA THR A 80 -14.59 3.51 -4.98
C THR A 80 -14.85 4.25 -3.67
N THR A 81 -14.91 3.53 -2.54
CA THR A 81 -15.14 4.10 -1.22
C THR A 81 -14.02 3.68 -0.27
N PRO A 82 -13.52 4.57 0.61
CA PRO A 82 -12.50 4.21 1.60
C PRO A 82 -12.92 2.99 2.39
N THR A 83 -12.16 1.90 2.23
CA THR A 83 -12.45 0.60 2.84
C THR A 83 -11.33 0.27 3.80
N MET A 84 -11.69 -0.06 5.04
CA MET A 84 -10.72 -0.36 6.09
C MET A 84 -10.03 -1.70 5.80
N LEU A 85 -8.71 -1.74 5.95
CA LEU A 85 -7.97 -3.00 5.92
C LEU A 85 -8.24 -3.76 7.23
N SER A 86 -8.90 -4.92 7.10
CA SER A 86 -9.23 -5.82 8.20
C SER A 86 -8.26 -7.02 8.29
N GLY A 87 -8.45 -7.90 9.27
CA GLY A 87 -7.61 -9.09 9.46
C GLY A 87 -6.38 -8.82 10.31
N GLU A 88 -5.21 -9.28 9.87
CA GLU A 88 -3.93 -9.18 10.61
C GLU A 88 -3.56 -7.73 10.96
N THR A 89 -3.98 -6.75 10.17
CA THR A 89 -3.70 -5.32 10.41
C THR A 89 -4.69 -4.62 11.32
N SER A 90 -5.82 -5.26 11.68
CA SER A 90 -6.91 -4.60 12.43
C SER A 90 -6.53 -4.21 13.86
N SER A 91 -5.56 -4.90 14.46
CA SER A 91 -5.02 -4.64 15.80
C SER A 91 -3.71 -3.84 15.80
N ILE A 92 -3.22 -3.46 14.61
CA ILE A 92 -1.94 -2.77 14.45
C ILE A 92 -2.20 -1.27 14.31
N SER A 93 -1.41 -0.47 15.03
CA SER A 93 -1.45 0.99 14.90
C SER A 93 -0.36 1.46 13.95
N PHE A 94 -0.76 2.03 12.81
CA PHE A 94 0.14 2.62 11.82
C PHE A 94 0.38 4.10 12.08
N ALA A 95 1.62 4.54 11.85
CA ALA A 95 2.06 5.91 12.06
C ALA A 95 2.36 6.65 10.75
N SER A 96 2.83 5.94 9.73
CA SER A 96 3.09 6.52 8.41
C SER A 96 2.79 5.53 7.29
N VAL A 97 2.42 6.06 6.12
CA VAL A 97 2.15 5.28 4.91
C VAL A 97 2.77 5.98 3.70
N SER A 98 3.27 5.19 2.76
CA SER A 98 3.74 5.65 1.46
C SER A 98 3.23 4.71 0.37
N CYS A 99 2.75 5.29 -0.73
CA CYS A 99 2.26 4.58 -1.90
C CYS A 99 3.21 4.79 -3.07
N GLY A 100 3.54 3.72 -3.79
CA GLY A 100 4.24 3.78 -5.07
C GLY A 100 3.27 3.62 -6.26
N GLU A 101 3.77 3.13 -7.39
CA GLU A 101 2.92 2.98 -8.59
C GLU A 101 1.84 1.91 -8.41
N ALA A 102 2.25 0.73 -7.97
CA ALA A 102 1.39 -0.43 -7.75
C ALA A 102 1.74 -1.17 -6.45
N HIS A 103 2.43 -0.51 -5.52
CA HIS A 103 2.78 -1.05 -4.21
C HIS A 103 2.54 -0.02 -3.12
N SER A 104 2.53 -0.49 -1.88
CA SER A 104 2.24 0.29 -0.70
C SER A 104 3.14 -0.17 0.43
N ALA A 105 3.58 0.78 1.24
CA ALA A 105 4.36 0.51 2.44
C ALA A 105 3.82 1.34 3.62
N ALA A 106 3.85 0.77 4.81
CA ALA A 106 3.46 1.48 6.01
C ALA A 106 4.32 1.08 7.20
N VAL A 107 4.49 2.00 8.13
CA VAL A 107 5.28 1.81 9.35
C VAL A 107 4.36 1.90 10.54
N THR A 108 4.48 0.93 11.44
CA THR A 108 3.69 0.92 12.69
C THR A 108 4.22 1.97 13.67
N ALA A 109 3.41 2.34 14.66
CA ALA A 109 3.87 3.17 15.77
C ALA A 109 5.02 2.52 16.59
N ALA A 110 5.18 1.20 16.47
CA ALA A 110 6.30 0.44 17.04
C ALA A 110 7.52 0.36 16.12
N GLY A 111 7.45 0.94 14.91
CA GLY A 111 8.52 0.98 13.92
C GLY A 111 8.72 -0.31 13.12
N GLN A 112 7.72 -1.18 13.07
CA GLN A 112 7.71 -2.33 12.16
C GLN A 112 7.30 -1.86 10.76
N LEU A 113 8.06 -2.26 9.73
CA LEU A 113 7.75 -1.97 8.35
C LEU A 113 6.87 -3.07 7.73
N TYR A 114 5.84 -2.65 7.00
CA TYR A 114 4.98 -3.50 6.18
C TYR A 114 5.04 -3.05 4.73
N CYS A 115 5.02 -4.00 3.80
CA CYS A 115 4.87 -3.75 2.35
C CYS A 115 3.87 -4.72 1.73
N TRP A 116 3.17 -4.26 0.69
CA TRP A 116 2.22 -5.05 -0.09
C TRP A 116 1.97 -4.45 -1.47
N GLY A 117 1.23 -5.17 -2.31
CA GLY A 117 0.95 -4.84 -3.69
C GLY A 117 1.81 -5.62 -4.69
N TRP A 118 2.14 -4.97 -5.80
CA TRP A 118 2.96 -5.52 -6.87
C TRP A 118 4.44 -5.49 -6.50
N GLY A 119 5.16 -6.58 -6.81
CA GLY A 119 6.55 -6.74 -6.38
C GLY A 119 7.52 -7.17 -7.47
N GLU A 120 7.15 -7.07 -8.76
CA GLU A 120 7.91 -7.64 -9.89
C GLU A 120 9.38 -7.26 -9.91
N PHE A 121 9.70 -6.03 -9.50
CA PHE A 121 11.06 -5.50 -9.46
C PHE A 121 11.70 -5.59 -8.06
N GLY A 122 11.11 -6.38 -7.16
CA GLY A 122 11.58 -6.54 -5.79
C GLY A 122 11.11 -5.47 -4.80
N GLN A 123 10.26 -4.51 -5.21
CA GLN A 123 9.85 -3.34 -4.40
C GLN A 123 9.10 -3.67 -3.10
N LEU A 124 8.69 -4.92 -2.88
CA LEU A 124 8.14 -5.33 -1.58
C LEU A 124 9.20 -5.67 -0.54
N GLY A 125 10.44 -5.95 -0.94
CA GLY A 125 11.51 -6.28 0.02
C GLY A 125 11.37 -7.65 0.68
N LEU A 126 10.43 -8.48 0.25
CA LEU A 126 10.11 -9.80 0.83
C LEU A 126 10.99 -10.94 0.27
N GLY A 127 11.86 -10.64 -0.69
CA GLY A 127 12.49 -11.64 -1.55
C GLY A 127 11.52 -12.24 -2.57
N PHE A 128 12.04 -13.09 -3.45
CA PHE A 128 11.21 -13.97 -4.27
C PHE A 128 10.92 -15.25 -3.50
N SER A 129 9.65 -15.61 -3.33
CA SER A 129 9.26 -16.92 -2.78
C SER A 129 8.61 -17.78 -3.85
N ALA A 130 9.14 -18.98 -4.05
CA ALA A 130 8.56 -20.01 -4.91
C ALA A 130 7.21 -20.53 -4.37
N ASP A 131 6.93 -20.35 -3.08
CA ASP A 131 5.70 -20.80 -2.43
C ASP A 131 4.49 -19.94 -2.79
N THR A 132 4.71 -18.80 -3.46
CA THR A 132 3.62 -17.87 -3.75
C THR A 132 2.74 -18.35 -4.89
N PHE A 133 3.24 -19.09 -5.91
CA PHE A 133 2.44 -19.77 -6.96
C PHE A 133 3.23 -20.88 -7.68
N PRO A 134 2.61 -22.02 -8.06
CA PRO A 134 3.29 -23.08 -8.82
C PRO A 134 3.65 -22.65 -10.26
N PRO A 135 4.78 -23.15 -10.80
CA PRO A 135 5.27 -22.76 -12.13
C PRO A 135 4.32 -23.22 -13.26
N GLY A 136 4.09 -22.35 -14.25
CA GLY A 136 3.34 -22.66 -15.49
C GLY A 136 2.16 -21.74 -15.82
N GLN A 137 1.85 -20.75 -14.97
CA GLN A 137 0.71 -19.82 -15.13
C GLN A 137 1.10 -18.42 -15.63
N GLY A 138 2.24 -18.28 -16.34
CA GLY A 138 2.60 -17.04 -17.07
C GLY A 138 2.64 -15.76 -16.24
N GLY A 139 3.83 -15.39 -15.76
CA GLY A 139 4.09 -14.12 -15.06
C GLY A 139 3.82 -14.18 -13.55
N ASN A 140 4.54 -13.37 -12.76
CA ASN A 140 4.31 -13.06 -11.33
C ASN A 140 4.97 -14.02 -10.31
N SER A 141 5.88 -13.52 -9.46
CA SER A 141 6.35 -14.24 -8.25
C SER A 141 6.86 -13.33 -7.12
N CYS A 142 6.09 -12.29 -6.78
CA CYS A 142 6.47 -11.32 -5.73
C CYS A 142 5.35 -10.37 -5.31
N ARG A 143 4.10 -10.58 -5.77
CA ARG A 143 2.95 -9.79 -5.30
C ARG A 143 2.54 -10.23 -3.90
N SER A 144 2.07 -9.30 -3.08
CA SER A 144 1.43 -9.60 -1.79
C SER A 144 0.12 -8.82 -1.68
N PRO A 145 -1.05 -9.48 -1.74
CA PRO A 145 -2.34 -8.77 -1.68
C PRO A 145 -2.69 -8.28 -0.27
N THR A 146 -1.93 -8.69 0.74
CA THR A 146 -2.06 -8.25 2.13
C THR A 146 -0.74 -7.68 2.65
N PRO A 147 -0.78 -6.74 3.62
CA PRO A 147 0.41 -6.23 4.30
C PRO A 147 1.27 -7.33 4.89
N LYS A 148 2.56 -7.38 4.51
CA LYS A 148 3.55 -8.31 5.07
C LYS A 148 4.73 -7.57 5.67
N VAL A 149 5.24 -8.11 6.77
CA VAL A 149 6.39 -7.57 7.46
C VAL A 149 7.62 -7.64 6.56
N VAL A 150 8.34 -6.53 6.46
CA VAL A 150 9.63 -6.45 5.80
C VAL A 150 10.69 -6.31 6.87
N GLU A 151 11.67 -7.21 6.84
CA GLU A 151 12.79 -7.19 7.77
C GLU A 151 13.80 -6.13 7.34
N VAL A 152 14.05 -5.16 8.22
CA VAL A 152 15.02 -4.07 8.04
C VAL A 152 15.89 -3.98 9.29
N GLY A 153 17.20 -4.03 9.12
CA GLY A 153 18.15 -4.07 10.23
C GLY A 153 18.26 -5.44 10.91
N SER A 154 19.02 -5.50 12.01
CA SER A 154 19.10 -6.65 12.90
C SER A 154 18.23 -6.44 14.14
N ASP A 155 17.79 -7.53 14.78
CA ASP A 155 16.91 -7.66 15.96
C ASP A 155 17.10 -6.69 17.14
N ARG A 156 18.14 -5.85 17.15
CA ARG A 156 18.48 -4.96 18.25
C ARG A 156 18.39 -3.46 17.96
N ASP A 157 18.42 -3.00 16.70
CA ASP A 157 18.64 -1.56 16.46
C ASP A 157 17.88 -0.91 15.28
N GLY A 158 17.11 -1.66 14.47
CA GLY A 158 16.47 -1.12 13.26
C GLY A 158 15.02 -0.69 13.43
N VAL A 159 14.68 0.26 14.31
CA VAL A 159 13.30 0.79 14.35
C VAL A 159 13.10 1.70 13.14
N VAL A 160 12.18 1.35 12.23
CA VAL A 160 11.88 2.19 11.06
C VAL A 160 11.09 3.41 11.52
N THR A 161 11.53 4.61 11.13
CA THR A 161 10.91 5.89 11.50
C THR A 161 10.17 6.54 10.34
N ALA A 162 10.59 6.24 9.11
CA ALA A 162 9.94 6.73 7.90
C ALA A 162 10.11 5.74 6.75
N VAL A 163 9.13 5.74 5.85
CA VAL A 163 9.16 5.00 4.59
C VAL A 163 8.77 5.91 3.43
N SER A 164 9.41 5.74 2.28
CA SER A 164 9.07 6.45 1.05
C SER A 164 9.15 5.50 -0.15
N CYS A 165 8.09 5.50 -0.95
CA CYS A 165 7.97 4.70 -2.16
C CYS A 165 8.14 5.60 -3.39
N GLY A 166 8.97 5.17 -4.33
CA GLY A 166 8.93 5.66 -5.71
C GLY A 166 8.02 4.80 -6.59
N GLY A 167 8.19 4.86 -7.92
CA GLY A 167 7.39 4.06 -8.85
C GLY A 167 7.47 2.55 -8.55
N ALA A 168 8.67 2.00 -8.70
CA ALA A 168 8.97 0.58 -8.48
C ALA A 168 10.11 0.35 -7.49
N PHE A 169 10.30 1.24 -6.51
CA PHE A 169 11.30 1.07 -5.46
C PHE A 169 10.82 1.66 -4.13
N THR A 170 11.45 1.24 -3.05
CA THR A 170 11.12 1.71 -1.71
C THR A 170 12.40 2.04 -0.96
N THR A 171 12.30 3.04 -0.09
CA THR A 171 13.34 3.46 0.82
C THR A 171 12.77 3.60 2.22
N CYS A 172 13.57 3.34 3.24
CA CYS A 172 13.18 3.63 4.61
C CYS A 172 14.34 4.18 5.44
N LEU A 173 14.00 4.92 6.48
CA LEU A 173 14.92 5.51 7.44
C LEU A 173 14.75 4.81 8.80
N THR A 174 15.85 4.43 9.43
CA THR A 174 15.85 3.86 10.78
C THR A 174 16.15 4.91 11.85
N THR A 175 15.90 4.60 13.11
CA THR A 175 16.28 5.44 14.27
C THR A 175 17.78 5.69 14.38
N LEU A 176 18.61 4.81 13.80
CA LEU A 176 20.07 4.98 13.74
C LEU A 176 20.51 5.96 12.66
N GLY A 177 19.60 6.45 11.81
CA GLY A 177 19.93 7.29 10.67
C GLY A 177 20.35 6.51 9.42
N ASP A 178 20.24 5.18 9.44
CA ASP A 178 20.52 4.36 8.26
C ASP A 178 19.36 4.42 7.27
N VAL A 179 19.70 4.64 6.00
CA VAL A 179 18.78 4.56 4.86
C VAL A 179 18.90 3.18 4.25
N TRP A 180 17.78 2.50 4.06
CA TRP A 180 17.71 1.23 3.35
C TRP A 180 16.91 1.40 2.06
N THR A 181 17.31 0.71 0.99
CA THR A 181 16.67 0.78 -0.32
C THR A 181 16.48 -0.61 -0.92
N TRP A 182 15.41 -0.80 -1.70
CA TRP A 182 15.15 -2.00 -2.49
C TRP A 182 14.16 -1.72 -3.63
N GLY A 183 14.03 -2.64 -4.57
CA GLY A 183 13.20 -2.53 -5.77
C GLY A 183 14.00 -2.35 -7.05
N SER A 184 13.42 -1.68 -8.04
CA SER A 184 14.04 -1.35 -9.32
C SER A 184 15.21 -0.38 -9.15
N ASN A 185 16.29 -0.65 -9.87
CA ASN A 185 17.51 0.16 -9.98
C ASN A 185 17.87 0.47 -11.44
N GLU A 186 16.94 0.32 -12.39
CA GLU A 186 17.19 0.55 -13.82
C GLU A 186 17.68 1.97 -14.14
N SER A 187 17.37 2.94 -13.27
CA SER A 187 17.81 4.34 -13.38
C SER A 187 18.84 4.74 -12.30
N GLY A 188 19.40 3.78 -11.55
CA GLY A 188 20.32 4.07 -10.45
C GLY A 188 19.65 4.62 -9.18
N GLN A 189 18.32 4.54 -9.08
CA GLN A 189 17.55 5.14 -7.98
C GLN A 189 17.76 4.48 -6.60
N LEU A 190 18.40 3.32 -6.54
CA LEU A 190 18.83 2.69 -5.28
C LEU A 190 20.21 3.17 -4.81
N ALA A 191 20.88 4.02 -5.60
CA ALA A 191 22.22 4.54 -5.31
C ALA A 191 23.28 3.44 -5.08
N LEU A 192 23.16 2.32 -5.79
CA LEU A 192 24.11 1.21 -5.69
C LEU A 192 25.41 1.47 -6.48
N PRO A 193 26.55 0.92 -6.05
CA PRO A 193 27.80 0.95 -6.81
C PRO A 193 27.67 0.42 -8.24
N PRO A 194 28.53 0.86 -9.18
CA PRO A 194 28.56 0.29 -10.53
C PRO A 194 28.79 -1.23 -10.51
N GLY A 195 27.98 -1.96 -11.27
CA GLY A 195 28.05 -3.42 -11.38
C GLY A 195 27.14 -4.18 -10.42
N ASP A 196 26.43 -3.49 -9.52
CA ASP A 196 25.37 -4.09 -8.71
C ASP A 196 24.12 -4.43 -9.55
N PRO A 197 23.23 -5.31 -9.04
CA PRO A 197 22.07 -5.76 -9.79
C PRO A 197 21.10 -4.62 -10.13
N MET A 198 20.36 -4.82 -11.22
CA MET A 198 19.32 -3.88 -11.67
C MET A 198 18.09 -3.86 -10.75
N GLU A 199 18.00 -4.81 -9.80
CA GLU A 199 16.92 -4.92 -8.84
C GLU A 199 17.43 -5.48 -7.52
N LEU A 200 16.84 -5.02 -6.41
CA LEU A 200 17.03 -5.59 -5.09
C LEU A 200 15.69 -6.10 -4.55
N THR A 201 15.62 -7.38 -4.22
CA THR A 201 14.39 -8.00 -3.71
C THR A 201 14.29 -8.01 -2.20
N ARG A 202 15.36 -7.59 -1.52
CA ARG A 202 15.44 -7.41 -0.08
C ARG A 202 16.07 -6.06 0.24
N PRO A 203 15.68 -5.41 1.34
CA PRO A 203 16.28 -4.17 1.80
C PRO A 203 17.80 -4.29 1.90
N ARG A 204 18.49 -3.24 1.43
CA ARG A 204 19.94 -3.08 1.61
C ARG A 204 20.25 -1.66 2.08
N LYS A 205 21.20 -1.55 3.01
CA LYS A 205 21.75 -0.29 3.51
C LYS A 205 22.75 0.33 2.52
#